data_AF-A0A938B368-F1
#
_entry.id   AF-A0A938B368-F1
#
_cell.length_a   1.000
_cell.length_b   1.000
_cell.length_c   1.000
_cell.angle_alpha   90.00
_cell.angle_beta   90.00
_cell.angle_gamma   90.00
#
_symmetry.space_group_name_H-M   'P 1'
#
loop_
_entity.id
_entity.type
_entity.pdbx_description
1 polymer ?
#
loop_
_entity_poly.entity_id
_entity_poly.type
_entity_poly.pdbx_seq_one_letter_code
_entity_poly.pdbx_strand_id
1 'polypeptide(L)'
;ALEMIDSLGGNEFRQRIYDNVSMEAWELWKGFLTMLMNEYRLNMMDPQVDPFILQQMEQFFFGQDAAMPPGYVPPTGHEHHHHH
;
A
#
# COMPACT_ATOMS: atom_id res chain seq x y z
N ALA A 1 -6.45 3.71 5.72
CA ALA A 1 -5.25 3.52 4.88
C ALA A 1 -4.00 3.93 5.64
N LEU A 2 -3.79 5.22 5.89
CA LEU A 2 -2.64 5.73 6.65
C LEU A 2 -2.63 5.31 8.12
N GLU A 3 -3.80 5.10 8.75
CA GLU A 3 -3.89 4.61 10.13
C GLU A 3 -3.37 3.18 10.30
N MET A 4 -3.46 2.34 9.25
CA MET A 4 -2.80 1.03 9.27
C MET A 4 -1.28 1.21 9.24
N ILE A 5 -0.76 2.12 8.42
CA ILE A 5 0.69 2.36 8.34
C ILE A 5 1.23 2.93 9.65
N ASP A 6 0.49 3.83 10.29
CA ASP A 6 0.85 4.43 11.58
C ASP A 6 0.97 3.35 12.68
N SER A 7 0.02 2.41 12.73
CA SER A 7 0.06 1.28 13.68
C SER A 7 1.12 0.22 13.34
N LEU A 8 1.47 0.07 12.06
CA LEU A 8 2.38 -0.96 11.59
C LEU A 8 3.86 -0.49 11.66
N GLY A 9 4.19 0.60 10.97
CA GLY A 9 5.57 1.07 10.78
C GLY A 9 5.91 2.37 11.50
N GLY A 10 4.95 2.96 12.22
CA GLY A 10 5.13 4.23 12.92
C GLY A 10 5.19 5.46 12.02
N ASN A 11 5.40 6.61 12.64
CA ASN A 11 5.28 7.91 12.00
C ASN A 11 6.30 8.14 10.86
N GLU A 12 7.55 7.66 11.03
CA GLU A 12 8.59 7.81 10.01
C GLU A 12 8.25 7.04 8.72
N PHE A 13 7.75 5.81 8.87
CA PHE A 13 7.34 5.00 7.72
C PHE A 13 6.11 5.59 7.04
N ARG A 14 5.14 6.07 7.81
CA ARG A 14 3.97 6.78 7.30
C ARG A 14 4.34 8.01 6.48
N GLN A 15 5.25 8.86 6.99
CA GLN A 15 5.75 10.03 6.25
C GLN A 15 6.41 9.59 4.94
N ARG A 16 7.28 8.59 4.98
CA ARG A 16 7.97 8.09 3.78
C ARG A 16 6.99 7.61 2.69
N ILE A 17 5.93 6.89 3.08
CA ILE A 17 4.86 6.49 2.16
C ILE A 17 4.15 7.73 1.62
N TYR A 18 3.76 8.68 2.48
CA TYR A 18 3.08 9.90 2.04
C TYR A 18 3.90 10.72 1.03
N ASP A 19 5.22 10.83 1.23
CA ASP A 19 6.11 11.62 0.37
C ASP A 19 6.49 10.92 -0.94
N ASN A 20 6.56 9.59 -0.96
CA ASN A 20 7.12 8.84 -2.10
C ASN A 20 6.11 7.96 -2.85
N VAL A 21 4.90 7.77 -2.33
CA VAL A 21 3.91 6.86 -2.90
C VAL A 21 2.71 7.65 -3.42
N SER A 22 2.41 7.48 -4.70
CA SER A 22 1.21 8.07 -5.31
C SER A 22 -0.06 7.33 -4.87
N MET A 23 -1.20 8.00 -5.00
CA MET A 23 -2.50 7.39 -4.70
C MET A 23 -2.77 6.13 -5.55
N GLU A 24 -2.34 6.12 -6.82
CA GLU A 24 -2.46 4.92 -7.67
C GLU A 24 -1.58 3.76 -7.20
N ALA A 25 -0.32 4.04 -6.81
CA ALA A 25 0.56 3.02 -6.27
C ALA A 25 -0.03 2.43 -4.97
N TRP A 26 -0.70 3.27 -4.17
CA TRP A 26 -1.44 2.83 -2.99
C TRP A 26 -2.64 1.92 -3.32
N GLU A 27 -3.41 2.24 -4.36
CA GLU A 27 -4.50 1.37 -4.83
C GLU A 27 -3.98 0.01 -5.32
N LEU A 28 -2.87 -0.01 -6.07
CA LEU A 28 -2.22 -1.25 -6.51
C LEU A 28 -1.76 -2.09 -5.31
N TRP A 29 -1.16 -1.45 -4.31
CA TRP A 29 -0.77 -2.12 -3.08
C TRP A 29 -1.96 -2.75 -2.35
N LYS A 30 -3.12 -2.08 -2.27
CA LYS A 30 -4.32 -2.68 -1.64
C LYS A 30 -4.76 -3.95 -2.37
N GLY A 31 -4.71 -3.96 -3.70
CA GLY A 31 -5.02 -5.17 -4.49
C GLY A 31 -4.02 -6.30 -4.20
N PHE A 32 -2.73 -5.98 -4.16
CA PHE A 32 -1.68 -6.93 -3.80
C PHE A 32 -1.85 -7.46 -2.37
N LEU A 33 -2.18 -6.59 -1.40
CA LEU A 33 -2.47 -6.96 -0.02
C LEU A 33 -3.66 -7.93 0.07
N THR A 34 -4.73 -7.70 -0.70
CA THR A 34 -5.86 -8.64 -0.79
C THR A 34 -5.42 -10.00 -1.34
N MET A 35 -4.55 -10.04 -2.35
CA MET A 35 -3.99 -11.29 -2.86
C MET A 35 -3.17 -12.02 -1.79
N LEU A 36 -2.27 -11.32 -1.10
CA LEU A 36 -1.46 -11.88 0.00
C LEU A 36 -2.33 -12.44 1.12
N MET A 37 -3.36 -11.71 1.56
CA MET A 37 -4.26 -12.17 2.60
C MET A 37 -4.96 -13.48 2.22
N ASN A 38 -5.39 -13.62 0.97
CA ASN A 38 -6.05 -14.84 0.50
C ASN A 38 -5.06 -16.01 0.35
N GLU A 39 -3.90 -15.78 -0.24
CA GLU A 39 -2.89 -16.81 -0.52
C GLU A 39 -2.29 -17.38 0.77
N TYR A 40 -1.89 -16.49 1.68
CA TYR A 40 -1.29 -16.89 2.96
C TYR A 40 -2.33 -17.07 4.08
N ARG A 41 -3.63 -16.92 3.78
CA ARG A 41 -4.76 -16.93 4.74
C ARG A 41 -4.50 -16.04 5.97
N LEU A 42 -4.00 -14.84 5.72
CA LEU A 42 -3.63 -13.90 6.77
C LEU A 42 -4.87 -13.24 7.38
N ASN A 43 -4.76 -12.89 8.65
CA ASN A 43 -5.77 -12.13 9.37
C ASN A 43 -5.20 -10.78 9.79
N MET A 44 -5.83 -9.67 9.35
CA MET A 44 -5.41 -8.31 9.73
C MET A 44 -5.56 -8.01 11.23
N MET A 45 -6.29 -8.86 11.97
CA MET A 45 -6.42 -8.74 13.42
C MET A 45 -5.29 -9.45 14.17
N ASP A 46 -4.44 -10.20 13.47
CA ASP A 46 -3.32 -10.92 14.06
C ASP A 46 -2.04 -10.07 13.97
N PRO A 47 -1.51 -9.58 15.11
CA PRO A 47 -0.32 -8.73 15.12
C PRO A 47 0.96 -9.46 14.67
N GLN A 48 0.94 -10.79 14.55
CA GLN A 48 2.05 -11.54 13.96
C GLN A 48 2.16 -11.33 12.45
N VAL A 49 1.10 -10.84 11.81
CA VAL A 49 1.05 -10.59 10.36
C VAL A 49 1.63 -9.21 10.04
N ASP A 50 1.55 -8.25 10.97
CA ASP A 50 2.06 -6.88 10.84
C ASP A 50 3.48 -6.78 10.27
N PRO A 51 4.51 -7.46 10.83
CA PRO A 51 5.87 -7.39 10.28
C PRO A 51 5.96 -7.97 8.86
N PHE A 52 5.15 -8.98 8.53
CA PHE A 52 5.11 -9.54 7.19
C PHE A 52 4.50 -8.54 6.19
N ILE A 53 3.39 -7.89 6.53
CA ILE A 53 2.77 -6.87 5.67
C ILE A 53 3.71 -5.69 5.44
N LEU A 54 4.39 -5.21 6.48
CA LEU A 54 5.37 -4.14 6.37
C LEU A 54 6.51 -4.51 5.44
N GLN A 55 7.08 -5.69 5.60
CA GLN A 55 8.17 -6.14 4.73
C GLN A 55 7.70 -6.24 3.28
N GLN A 56 6.52 -6.78 3.02
CA GLN A 56 5.96 -6.84 1.66
C GLN A 56 5.68 -5.44 1.10
N MET A 57 5.21 -4.51 1.93
CA MET A 57 4.96 -3.11 1.55
C MET A 57 6.27 -2.38 1.21
N GLU A 58 7.31 -2.55 2.02
CA GLU A 58 8.63 -1.99 1.76
C GLU A 58 9.24 -2.56 0.46
N GLN A 59 9.09 -3.85 0.21
CA GLN A 59 9.55 -4.44 -1.04
C GLN A 59 8.75 -3.94 -2.25
N PHE A 60 7.43 -3.78 -2.11
CA PHE A 60 6.56 -3.31 -3.18
C PHE A 60 6.86 -1.86 -3.59
N PHE A 61 7.06 -0.96 -2.62
CA PHE A 61 7.29 0.46 -2.89
C PHE A 61 8.78 0.86 -3.00
N PHE A 62 9.68 0.17 -2.29
CA PHE A 62 11.08 0.56 -2.14
C PHE A 62 12.08 -0.57 -2.42
N GLY A 63 11.62 -1.74 -2.87
CA GLY A 63 12.49 -2.85 -3.26
C GLY A 63 13.30 -2.57 -4.53
N GLN A 64 14.27 -3.44 -4.82
CA GLN A 64 15.16 -3.28 -5.99
C GLN A 64 14.43 -3.43 -7.34
N ASP A 65 13.27 -4.08 -7.35
CA ASP A 65 12.31 -4.17 -8.46
C ASP A 65 11.07 -3.30 -8.21
N ALA A 66 11.15 -2.25 -7.38
CA ALA A 66 10.14 -1.21 -7.29
C ALA A 66 10.13 -0.43 -8.61
N ALA A 67 9.65 -1.08 -9.67
CA ALA A 67 9.37 -0.53 -10.96
C ALA A 67 8.27 0.50 -10.73
N MET A 68 8.64 1.72 -10.38
CA MET A 68 7.86 2.85 -10.82
C MET A 68 7.77 2.70 -12.35
N PRO A 69 6.59 2.47 -12.92
CA PRO A 69 6.51 2.32 -14.37
C PRO A 69 7.04 3.62 -15.01
N PRO A 70 8.03 3.54 -15.91
CA PRO A 70 8.50 4.70 -16.66
C PRO A 70 7.36 5.15 -17.59
N GLY A 71 6.50 6.03 -17.10
CA GLY A 71 5.28 6.44 -17.79
C GLY A 71 4.06 6.70 -16.92
N TYR A 72 4.20 6.87 -15.60
CA TYR A 72 3.10 7.32 -14.75
C TYR A 72 2.57 8.69 -15.22
N VAL A 73 1.47 8.67 -15.96
CA VAL A 73 0.66 9.83 -16.32
C VAL A 73 -0.66 9.68 -15.56
N PRO A 74 -0.95 10.55 -14.58
CA PRO A 74 -2.15 10.43 -13.75
C PRO A 74 -3.41 10.54 -14.63
N PRO A 75 -4.44 9.71 -14.41
CA PRO A 75 -5.72 9.91 -15.03
C PRO A 75 -6.32 11.21 -14.47
N THR A 76 -6.45 12.21 -15.34
CA THR A 76 -7.34 13.36 -15.12
C THR A 76 -8.75 12.84 -14.96
N GLY A 77 -9.25 12.77 -13.73
CA GLY A 77 -10.60 12.28 -13.47
C GLY A 77 -10.93 12.19 -11.98
N HIS A 78 -10.89 13.32 -11.28
CA HIS A 78 -11.72 13.48 -10.08
C HIS A 78 -13.19 13.46 -10.51
N GLU A 79 -13.78 12.27 -10.62
CA GLU A 79 -15.23 12.11 -10.62
C GLU A 79 -15.62 11.28 -9.41
N HIS A 80 -15.98 12.01 -8.35
CA HIS A 80 -16.78 11.52 -7.24
C HIS A 80 -18.08 10.92 -7.80
N HIS A 81 -18.10 9.61 -8.06
CA HIS A 81 -19.36 8.88 -8.16
C HIS A 81 -19.81 8.53 -6.74
N HIS A 82 -20.52 9.49 -6.13
CA HIS A 82 -21.49 9.21 -5.08
C HIS A 82 -22.45 8.12 -5.58
N HIS A 83 -22.39 6.94 -4.99
CA HIS A 83 -23.35 5.88 -5.26
C HIS A 83 -24.63 6.16 -4.45
N HIS A 84 -25.72 6.28 -5.20
CA HIS A 84 -27.17 6.34 -4.90
C HIS A 84 -27.64 6.47 -3.44
#